data_AF-A0A8F0JZ96-F1
#
_entry.id   AF-A0A8F0JZ96-F1
#
_cell.length_a   1.000
_cell.length_b   1.000
_cell.length_c   1.000
_cell.angle_alpha   90.00
_cell.angle_beta   90.00
_cell.angle_gamma   90.00
#
_symmetry.space_group_name_H-M   'P 1'
#
loop_
_entity.id
_entity.type
_entity.pdbx_description
1 polymer ?
#
loop_
_entity_poly.entity_id
_entity_poly.type
_entity_poly.pdbx_seq_one_letter_code
_entity_poly.pdbx_strand_id
1 'polypeptide(L)' 'MNNNYKKSNDYESRWGFYLVSEVLNGRVAMVALVIIIVLEIFTKKTLLDVLSSLIS' A
#
# COMPACT_ATOMS: atom_id res chain seq x y z
N MET A 1 22.27 16.40 -32.76
CA MET A 1 22.54 15.41 -31.69
C MET A 1 21.43 14.37 -31.70
N ASN A 2 21.80 13.08 -31.73
CA ASN A 2 20.87 11.96 -31.72
C ASN A 2 20.44 11.66 -30.29
N ASN A 3 19.19 11.95 -29.97
CA ASN A 3 18.62 11.79 -28.64
C ASN A 3 18.23 10.31 -28.44
N ASN A 4 19.23 9.45 -28.26
CA ASN A 4 19.03 8.05 -27.87
C ASN A 4 18.58 7.98 -26.40
N TYR A 5 17.38 8.49 -26.10
CA TYR A 5 16.68 8.15 -24.88
C TYR A 5 16.31 6.66 -24.99
N LYS A 6 17.23 5.79 -24.57
CA LYS A 6 16.85 4.44 -24.17
C LYS A 6 15.85 4.62 -23.04
N LYS A 7 14.56 4.51 -23.36
CA LYS A 7 13.48 4.34 -22.40
C LYS A 7 13.85 3.10 -21.61
N SER A 8 14.46 3.28 -20.44
CA SER A 8 14.66 2.19 -19.51
C SER A 8 13.28 1.61 -19.28
N ASN A 9 13.10 0.34 -19.64
CA ASN A 9 11.89 -0.39 -19.33
C ASN A 9 11.90 -0.67 -17.82
N ASP A 10 11.85 0.37 -16.99
CA ASP A 10 11.74 0.29 -15.52
C ASP A 10 10.42 -0.39 -15.10
N TYR A 11 9.60 -0.76 -16.08
CA TYR A 11 8.42 -1.61 -15.99
C TYR A 11 8.76 -3.11 -15.93
N GLU A 12 10.02 -3.53 -16.13
CA GLU A 12 10.44 -4.93 -16.00
C GLU A 12 10.72 -5.28 -14.54
N SER A 13 9.67 -5.71 -13.89
CA SER A 13 9.67 -6.35 -12.58
C SER A 13 10.55 -7.59 -12.57
N ARG A 14 11.65 -7.56 -11.82
CA ARG A 14 12.54 -8.72 -11.66
C ARG A 14 11.89 -9.90 -10.93
N TRP A 15 10.72 -9.71 -10.32
CA TRP A 15 9.98 -10.68 -9.49
C TRP A 15 8.44 -10.60 -9.65
N GLY A 16 7.93 -10.16 -10.81
CA GLY A 16 6.47 -10.12 -11.06
C GLY A 16 5.68 -8.99 -10.35
N PHE A 17 6.36 -8.13 -9.59
CA PHE A 17 5.76 -6.93 -8.99
C PHE A 17 5.89 -5.72 -9.91
N TYR A 18 4.82 -5.40 -10.65
CA TYR A 18 4.76 -4.20 -11.48
C TYR A 18 4.91 -2.94 -10.62
N LEU A 19 5.74 -1.99 -11.09
CA LEU A 19 5.98 -0.71 -10.39
C LEU A 19 4.66 0.01 -10.06
N VAL A 20 3.68 -0.11 -10.96
CA VAL A 20 2.33 0.43 -10.78
C VAL A 20 1.60 -0.22 -9.60
N SER A 21 1.71 -1.54 -9.46
CA SER A 21 1.12 -2.30 -8.34
C SER A 21 1.78 -1.95 -7.02
N GLU A 22 3.09 -1.73 -7.00
CA GLU A 22 3.82 -1.30 -5.79
C GLU A 22 3.35 0.07 -5.32
N VAL A 23 3.27 1.05 -6.22
CA VAL A 23 2.80 2.40 -5.89
C VAL A 23 1.34 2.38 -5.44
N LEU A 24 0.49 1.58 -6.08
CA LEU A 24 -0.91 1.46 -5.68
C LEU A 24 -1.06 0.83 -4.29
N ASN A 25 -0.34 -0.27 -4.04
CA ASN A 25 -0.34 -0.94 -2.73
C ASN A 25 0.19 -0.02 -1.63
N GLY A 26 1.26 0.75 -1.91
CA GLY A 26 1.79 1.73 -0.98
C GLY A 26 0.76 2.81 -0.61
N ARG A 27 0.02 3.33 -1.59
CA ARG A 27 -1.05 4.32 -1.34
C ARG A 27 -2.20 3.74 -0.52
N VAL A 28 -2.65 2.53 -0.88
CA VAL A 28 -3.70 1.82 -0.14
C VAL A 28 -3.26 1.58 1.31
N ALA A 29 -2.01 1.17 1.53
CA ALA A 29 -1.47 0.96 2.87
C ALA A 29 -1.43 2.25 3.70
N MET A 30 -1.03 3.39 3.11
CA MET A 30 -1.03 4.69 3.80
C MET A 30 -2.44 5.08 4.26
N VAL A 31 -3.43 4.95 3.38
CA VAL A 31 -4.83 5.28 3.71
C VAL A 31 -5.38 4.33 4.78
N ALA A 32 -5.12 3.03 4.64
CA ALA A 32 -5.55 2.03 5.62
C ALA A 32 -4.97 2.32 7.02
N LEU A 33 -3.69 2.67 7.10
CA LEU A 33 -3.03 3.00 8.37
C LEU A 33 -3.65 4.22 9.04
N VAL A 34 -3.98 5.26 8.28
CA VAL A 34 -4.68 6.44 8.82
C VAL A 34 -6.05 6.06 9.39
N ILE A 35 -6.82 5.25 8.67
CA ILE A 35 -8.15 4.79 9.12
C ILE A 35 -8.03 3.95 10.40
N ILE A 36 -7.06 3.04 10.45
CA ILE A 36 -6.77 2.21 11.62
C ILE A 36 -6.49 3.08 12.85
N ILE A 37 -5.59 4.06 12.73
CA ILE A 37 -5.23 4.95 13.86
C ILE A 37 -6.47 5.73 14.32
N VAL A 38 -7.26 6.25 13.39
CA VAL A 38 -8.49 6.96 13.70
C VAL A 38 -9.45 6.04 14.48
N LEU A 39 -9.67 4.81 14.01
CA LEU A 39 -10.52 3.84 14.69
C LEU A 39 -10.03 3.50 16.10
N GLU A 40 -8.72 3.30 16.29
CA GLU A 40 -8.13 3.02 17.60
C GLU A 40 -8.34 4.18 18.58
N ILE A 41 -8.18 5.43 18.13
CA ILE A 41 -8.38 6.62 18.97
C ILE A 41 -9.86 6.72 19.41
N PHE A 42 -10.81 6.51 18.50
CA PHE A 42 -12.23 6.64 18.82
C PHE A 42 -12.78 5.49 19.65
N THR A 43 -12.39 4.25 19.34
CA THR A 43 -12.91 3.06 20.01
C THR A 43 -12.15 2.73 21.29
N LYS A 44 -10.93 3.26 21.47
CA LYS A 44 -9.97 2.87 22.51
C LYS A 44 -9.69 1.37 22.55
N LYS A 45 -9.98 0.67 21.45
CA LYS A 45 -9.71 -0.75 21.24
C LYS A 45 -8.55 -0.87 20.29
N THR A 46 -7.72 -1.88 20.53
CA THR A 46 -6.62 -2.18 19.61
C THR A 46 -7.18 -2.76 18.31
N LEU A 47 -6.43 -2.64 17.21
CA LEU A 47 -6.78 -3.24 15.92
C LEU A 47 -7.14 -4.73 16.04
N LEU A 48 -6.41 -5.47 16.90
CA LEU A 48 -6.64 -6.90 17.13
C LEU A 48 -7.98 -7.17 17.81
N ASP A 49 -8.41 -6.31 18.74
CA ASP A 49 -9.72 -6.44 19.39
C ASP A 49 -10.86 -6.17 18.40
N VAL A 50 -10.70 -5.17 17.52
CA VAL A 50 -11.68 -4.87 16.47
C VAL A 50 -11.77 -6.05 15.50
N LEU A 51 -10.63 -6.62 15.10
CA LEU A 51 -10.59 -7.78 14.21
C LEU A 51 -11.22 -9.02 14.84
N SER A 52 -10.94 -9.27 16.13
CA SER A 52 -11.53 -10.36 16.90
C SER A 52 -13.06 -10.23 16.97
N SER A 53 -13.56 -9.01 17.17
CA SER A 53 -15.00 -8.72 17.21
C SER A 53 -15.71 -8.88 15.86
N LEU A 54 -15.00 -8.88 14.73
CA LEU A 54 -15.57 -9.06 13.39
C LEU A 54 -15.57 -10.51 12.92
N ILE A 55 -14.72 -11.35 13.52
CA ILE A 55 -14.55 -12.77 13.18
C ILE A 55 -15.30 -13.70 14.13
N SER A 56 -15.60 -13.23 15.34
CA SER A 56 -16.47 -13.91 16.32
C SER A 56 -17.94 -13.74 15.99
#